data_AF-A0A7X0GHW8-F1
#
_entry.id   AF-A0A7X0GHW8-F1
#
_cell.length_a   1.000
_cell.length_b   1.000
_cell.length_c   1.000
_cell.angle_alpha   90.00
_cell.angle_beta   90.00
_cell.angle_gamma   90.00
#
_symmetry.space_group_name_H-M   'P 1'
#
loop_
_entity.id
_entity.type
_entity.pdbx_description
1 polymer ?
#
loop_
_entity_poly.entity_id
_entity_poly.type
_entity_poly.pdbx_seq_one_letter_code
_entity_poly.pdbx_strand_id
1 'polypeptide(L)'
;MTIAGIAADAGVSTDFIHKHTVVRPQIEALRRSRAGTAAAPDQPADADAAESTLIRRLTQPLAQVRKEHREQIAELRTALETAHGELLVLRRQLADGQ
;
A
#
# COMPACT_ATOMS: atom_id res chain seq x y z
N MET A 1 -5.49 -2.19 22.12
CA MET A 1 -5.72 -1.85 20.70
C MET A 1 -5.94 -3.14 19.91
N THR A 2 -6.97 -3.21 19.07
CA THR A 2 -7.33 -4.41 18.27
C THR A 2 -6.81 -4.28 16.83
N ILE A 3 -6.60 -5.40 16.14
CA ILE A 3 -6.16 -5.42 14.73
C ILE A 3 -7.16 -4.67 13.82
N ALA A 4 -8.46 -4.78 14.13
CA ALA A 4 -9.51 -4.05 13.41
C ALA A 4 -9.39 -2.53 13.58
N GLY A 5 -9.01 -2.04 14.76
CA GLY A 5 -8.79 -0.61 15.00
C GLY A 5 -7.60 -0.06 14.20
N ILE A 6 -6.50 -0.82 14.15
CA ILE A 6 -5.31 -0.46 13.38
C ILE A 6 -5.62 -0.45 11.87
N ALA A 7 -6.41 -1.42 11.39
CA ALA A 7 -6.81 -1.50 9.99
C ALA A 7 -7.66 -0.29 9.56
N ALA A 8 -8.62 0.09 10.40
CA ALA A 8 -9.48 1.24 10.16
C ALA A 8 -8.69 2.56 10.10
N ASP A 9 -7.77 2.76 11.05
CA ASP A 9 -6.98 3.99 11.14
C ASP A 9 -5.94 4.12 9.99
N ALA A 10 -5.36 2.99 9.57
CA ALA A 10 -4.43 2.94 8.45
C ALA A 10 -5.11 2.86 7.06
N GLY A 11 -6.46 2.81 7.00
CA GLY A 11 -7.21 2.72 5.75
C GLY A 11 -6.92 1.44 4.94
N VAL A 12 -6.60 0.34 5.62
CA VAL A 12 -6.30 -0.97 5.02
C VAL A 12 -7.27 -2.03 5.52
N SER A 13 -7.45 -3.11 4.76
CA SER A 13 -8.30 -4.20 5.24
C SER A 13 -7.61 -5.00 6.35
N THR A 14 -8.39 -5.59 7.25
CA THR A 14 -7.87 -6.53 8.26
C THR A 14 -7.12 -7.69 7.62
N ASP A 15 -7.60 -8.14 6.45
CA ASP A 15 -6.99 -9.21 5.66
C ASP A 15 -5.60 -8.83 5.09
N PHE A 16 -5.39 -7.55 4.77
CA PHE A 16 -4.08 -7.03 4.38
C PHE A 16 -3.04 -7.18 5.52
N ILE A 17 -3.45 -6.90 6.76
CA ILE A 17 -2.60 -7.09 7.94
C ILE A 17 -2.30 -8.58 8.16
N HIS A 18 -3.28 -9.46 7.94
CA HIS A 18 -3.08 -10.90 8.07
C HIS A 18 -2.17 -11.49 6.98
N LYS A 19 -2.20 -10.96 5.76
CA LYS A 19 -1.38 -11.43 4.63
C LYS A 19 0.07 -10.96 4.70
N HIS A 20 0.36 -9.85 5.38
CA HIS A 20 1.73 -9.35 5.53
C HIS A 20 2.37 -9.82 6.85
N THR A 21 3.14 -10.91 6.76
CA THR A 21 3.91 -11.51 7.87
C THR A 21 4.93 -10.59 8.53
N VAL A 22 5.30 -9.47 7.89
CA VAL A 22 6.23 -8.48 8.45
C VAL A 22 5.53 -7.47 9.37
N VAL A 23 4.21 -7.29 9.21
CA VAL A 23 3.42 -6.32 9.98
C VAL A 23 3.05 -6.87 11.36
N ARG A 24 2.77 -8.18 11.44
CA ARG A 24 2.41 -8.87 12.70
C ARG A 24 3.48 -8.76 13.81
N PRO A 25 4.78 -9.01 13.55
CA PRO A 25 5.84 -8.90 14.55
C PRO A 25 6.06 -7.47 15.03
N GLN A 26 5.83 -6.47 14.17
CA GLN A 26 5.99 -5.05 14.50
C GLN A 26 4.88 -4.57 15.43
N ILE A 27 3.63 -4.96 15.16
CA ILE A 27 2.49 -4.70 16.06
C ILE A 27 2.70 -5.38 17.41
N GLU A 28 3.20 -6.62 17.42
CA GLU A 28 3.49 -7.34 18.67
C GLU A 28 4.67 -6.75 19.45
N ALA A 29 5.73 -6.30 18.77
CA ALA A 29 6.86 -5.61 19.40
C ALA A 29 6.42 -4.30 20.05
N LEU A 30 5.54 -3.54 19.39
CA LEU A 30 4.94 -2.32 19.92
C LEU A 30 4.01 -2.60 21.11
N ARG A 31 3.24 -3.70 21.04
CA ARG A 31 2.42 -4.13 22.17
C ARG A 31 3.27 -4.51 23.39
N ARG A 32 4.41 -5.16 23.17
CA ARG A 32 5.37 -5.49 24.22
C ARG A 32 6.07 -4.26 24.82
N SER A 33 6.48 -3.29 24.00
CA SER A 33 7.09 -2.05 24.50
C SER A 33 6.10 -1.25 25.35
N ARG A 34 4.82 -1.19 24.94
CA ARG A 34 3.76 -0.52 25.71
C ARG A 34 3.39 -1.29 26.99
N ALA A 35 3.37 -2.62 26.96
CA ALA A 35 3.10 -3.46 28.14
C ALA A 35 4.22 -3.40 29.20
N GLY A 36 5.46 -3.18 28.80
CA GLY A 36 6.59 -2.97 29.73
C GLY A 36 6.59 -1.62 30.45
N THR A 37 5.74 -0.68 30.03
CA THR A 37 5.66 0.69 30.57
C THR A 37 4.38 0.89 31.41
N ALA A 38 3.85 -0.19 32.00
CA ALA A 38 2.64 -0.13 32.81
C ALA A 38 2.97 0.21 34.28
N ALA A 39 3.23 1.50 34.55
CA ALA A 39 3.03 2.13 35.86
C ALA A 39 3.01 3.68 35.75
N ALA A 40 1.96 4.25 35.15
CA ALA A 40 1.43 5.58 35.49
C ALA A 40 0.20 5.90 34.63
N PRO A 41 -0.96 6.27 35.21
CA PRO A 41 -2.12 6.74 34.46
C PRO A 41 -2.00 8.24 34.23
N ASP A 42 -1.06 8.68 33.38
CA ASP A 42 -1.11 10.04 32.81
C ASP A 42 -0.12 10.19 31.64
N GLN A 43 -0.54 9.88 30.42
CA GLN A 43 0.14 10.35 29.19
C GLN A 43 -0.76 10.13 27.96
N PRO A 44 -1.57 11.15 27.54
CA PRO A 44 -2.45 11.02 26.39
C PRO A 44 -1.99 11.76 25.12
N ALA A 45 -0.81 12.39 25.07
CA ALA A 45 -0.41 13.19 23.89
C ALA A 45 0.80 12.63 23.11
N ASP A 46 1.87 12.21 23.80
CA ASP A 46 3.10 11.76 23.14
C ASP A 46 2.97 10.38 22.47
N ALA A 47 2.15 9.48 23.03
CA ALA A 47 1.92 8.16 22.46
C ALA A 47 1.14 8.24 21.13
N ASP A 48 0.12 9.09 21.07
CA ASP A 48 -0.68 9.31 19.86
C ASP A 48 0.12 10.05 18.78
N ALA A 49 1.01 10.98 19.17
CA ALA A 49 1.93 11.65 18.25
C ALA A 49 2.98 10.68 17.68
N ALA A 50 3.51 9.77 18.50
CA ALA A 50 4.44 8.72 18.06
C ALA A 50 3.76 7.70 17.12
N GLU A 51 2.51 7.32 17.42
CA GLU A 51 1.68 6.44 16.58
C GLU A 51 1.36 7.08 15.23
N SER A 52 0.92 8.34 15.21
CA SER A 52 0.68 9.11 13.99
C SER A 52 1.93 9.26 13.12
N THR A 53 3.10 9.48 13.74
CA THR A 53 4.39 9.58 13.02
C THR A 53 4.79 8.25 12.38
N LEU A 54 4.53 7.14 13.05
CA LEU A 54 4.79 5.78 12.52
C LEU A 54 3.83 5.43 11.40
N ILE A 55 2.54 5.70 11.56
CA ILE A 55 1.53 5.51 10.51
C ILE A 55 1.91 6.35 9.28
N ARG A 56 2.31 7.61 9.46
CA ARG A 56 2.79 8.45 8.37
C ARG A 56 4.02 7.87 7.68
N ARG A 57 5.01 7.40 8.45
CA ARG A 57 6.22 6.76 7.91
C ARG A 57 5.92 5.46 7.16
N LEU A 58 4.91 4.70 7.58
CA LEU A 58 4.50 3.45 6.93
C LEU A 58 3.61 3.68 5.70
N THR A 59 2.77 4.72 5.72
CA THR A 59 1.84 5.05 4.63
C THR A 59 2.51 5.80 3.48
N GLN A 60 3.57 6.56 3.76
CA GLN A 60 4.30 7.32 2.73
C GLN A 60 4.95 6.43 1.65
N PRO A 61 5.63 5.31 1.99
CA PRO A 61 6.10 4.34 1.00
C PRO A 61 4.96 3.72 0.17
N LEU A 62 3.80 3.45 0.80
CA LEU A 62 2.65 2.87 0.10
C LEU A 62 2.05 3.85 -0.93
N ALA A 63 2.00 5.15 -0.62
CA ALA A 63 1.54 6.16 -1.55
C ALA A 63 2.46 6.25 -2.79
N GLN A 64 3.78 6.15 -2.58
CA GLN A 64 4.78 6.16 -3.63
C GLN A 64 4.66 4.92 -4.53
N VAL A 65 4.63 3.72 -3.94
CA VAL A 65 4.48 2.46 -4.70
C VAL A 65 3.17 2.44 -5.49
N ARG A 66 2.06 2.90 -4.89
CA ARG A 66 0.77 3.00 -5.59
C ARG A 66 0.83 3.98 -6.76
N LYS A 67 1.60 5.07 -6.64
CA LYS A 67 1.78 6.04 -7.72
C LYS A 67 2.58 5.42 -8.86
N GLU A 68 3.73 4.82 -8.56
CA GLU A 68 4.59 4.14 -9.53
C GLU A 68 3.83 3.04 -10.27
N HIS A 69 3.06 2.21 -9.57
CA HIS A 69 2.25 1.18 -10.21
C HIS A 69 1.18 1.76 -11.14
N ARG A 70 0.55 2.89 -10.78
CA ARG A 70 -0.43 3.54 -11.66
C ARG A 70 0.23 4.08 -12.92
N GLU A 71 1.42 4.67 -12.79
CA GLU A 71 2.21 5.17 -13.92
C GLU A 71 2.64 4.02 -14.85
N GLN A 72 3.16 2.93 -14.29
CA GLN A 72 3.53 1.73 -15.04
C GLN A 72 2.34 1.10 -15.78
N ILE A 73 1.16 1.02 -15.13
CA ILE A 73 -0.05 0.50 -15.78
C ILE A 73 -0.50 1.42 -16.92
N ALA A 74 -0.40 2.74 -16.74
CA ALA A 74 -0.76 3.69 -17.79
C ALA A 74 0.17 3.55 -19.00
N GLU A 75 1.48 3.50 -18.77
CA GLU A 75 2.49 3.32 -19.81
C GLU A 75 2.29 2.02 -20.58
N LEU A 76 2.08 0.89 -19.88
CA LEU A 76 1.83 -0.40 -20.51
C LEU A 76 0.55 -0.40 -21.36
N ARG A 77 -0.51 0.27 -20.90
CA ARG A 77 -1.76 0.39 -21.66
C ARG A 77 -1.54 1.18 -22.95
N THR A 78 -0.85 2.31 -22.88
CA THR A 78 -0.52 3.11 -24.06
C THR A 78 0.33 2.30 -25.04
N ALA A 79 1.37 1.61 -24.57
CA ALA A 79 2.20 0.76 -25.44
C ALA A 79 1.39 -0.34 -26.13
N LEU A 80 0.45 -0.96 -25.40
CA LEU A 80 -0.44 -1.99 -25.94
C LEU A 80 -1.39 -1.40 -27.00
N GLU A 81 -1.99 -0.24 -26.73
CA GLU A 81 -2.85 0.46 -27.69
C GLU A 81 -2.10 0.80 -28.98
N THR A 82 -0.87 1.31 -28.88
CA THR A 82 -0.01 1.58 -30.04
C THR A 82 0.29 0.30 -30.83
N ALA A 83 0.75 -0.77 -30.15
CA ALA A 83 1.04 -2.05 -30.79
C ALA A 83 -0.21 -2.66 -31.45
N HIS A 84 -1.39 -2.46 -30.85
CA HIS A 84 -2.65 -2.93 -31.42
C HIS A 84 -3.02 -2.14 -32.68
N GLY A 85 -2.82 -0.82 -32.67
CA GLY A 85 -3.00 0.03 -33.84
C GLY A 85 -2.09 -0.40 -35.01
N GLU A 86 -0.81 -0.62 -34.73
CA GLU A 86 0.16 -1.11 -35.71
C GLU A 86 -0.24 -2.47 -36.29
N LEU A 87 -0.68 -3.42 -35.44
CA LEU A 87 -1.17 -4.72 -35.88
C LEU A 87 -2.38 -4.61 -36.81
N LEU A 88 -3.32 -3.71 -36.53
CA LEU A 88 -4.49 -3.50 -37.40
C LEU A 88 -4.09 -2.93 -38.76
N VAL A 89 -3.16 -1.98 -38.79
CA VAL A 89 -2.62 -1.40 -40.03
C VAL A 89 -1.93 -2.48 -40.86
N LEU A 90 -1.06 -3.28 -40.24
CA LEU A 90 -0.35 -4.36 -40.92
C LEU A 90 -1.31 -5.44 -41.46
N ARG A 91 -2.32 -5.82 -40.67
CA ARG A 91 -3.35 -6.77 -41.13
C ARG A 91 -4.13 -6.24 -42.33
N ARG A 92 -4.44 -4.94 -42.35
CA ARG A 92 -5.12 -4.31 -43.48
C ARG A 92 -4.25 -4.29 -44.73
N GLN A 93 -2.98 -3.93 -44.60
CA GLN A 93 -2.04 -3.94 -45.73
C GLN A 93 -1.86 -5.34 -46.33
N LEU A 94 -1.82 -6.38 -45.50
CA LEU A 94 -1.75 -7.76 -45.97
C LEU A 94 -3.03 -8.20 -46.67
N ALA A 95 -4.20 -7.74 -46.22
CA ALA A 95 -5.48 -8.04 -46.86
C ALA A 95 -5.66 -7.29 -48.19
N ASP A 96 -5.20 -6.03 -48.28
CA ASP A 96 -5.29 -5.21 -49.49
C ASP A 96 -4.23 -5.58 -50.55
N GLY A 97 -3.19 -6.32 -50.17
CA GLY A 97 -2.10 -6.79 -51.03
C GLY A 97 -2.25 -8.23 -51.58
N GLN A 98 -3.38 -8.88 -51.32
CA GLN A 98 -3.77 -10.20 -51.85
C GLN A 98 -4.85 -10.04 -52.93
#